data_AF-A0A6P7U319-F1
#
_entry.id   AF-A0A6P7U319-F1
#
_cell.length_a   1.000
_cell.length_b   1.000
_cell.length_c   1.000
_cell.angle_alpha   90.00
_cell.angle_beta   90.00
_cell.angle_gamma   90.00
#
_symmetry.space_group_name_H-M   'P 1'
#
loop_
_entity.id
_entity.type
_entity.pdbx_description
1 polymer ?
#
loop_
_entity_poly.entity_id
_entity_poly.type
_entity_poly.pdbx_seq_one_letter_code
_entity_poly.pdbx_strand_id
1 'polypeptide(L)'
;MSQTNEFENAETELIFTTSKDITIYENFQDMGLKMEILRGIFSSGFERPSQIQQRAIVPCYNGRDCVIQAQSGTGKTATFSIAAVQRVFCAYQENPVHKCRAIVLSPTRELATQSYNVLVDLSKHCQVHQLTHF
;
A
#
# COMPACT_ATOMS: atom_id res chain seq x y z
N MET A 1 -21.02 25.43 -42.28
CA MET A 1 -19.92 26.16 -41.63
C MET A 1 -19.81 25.63 -40.22
N SER A 2 -18.83 24.76 -40.04
CA SER A 2 -18.45 24.12 -38.80
C SER A 2 -17.76 25.14 -37.90
N GLN A 3 -18.14 25.18 -36.62
CA GLN A 3 -17.21 25.35 -35.51
C GLN A 3 -17.75 24.52 -34.34
N THR A 4 -17.38 23.25 -34.34
CA THR A 4 -17.43 22.40 -33.15
C THR A 4 -16.35 22.92 -32.22
N ASN A 5 -16.72 23.31 -31.00
CA ASN A 5 -15.76 23.76 -29.99
C ASN A 5 -14.81 22.60 -29.62
N GLU A 6 -13.60 22.62 -30.17
CA GLU A 6 -12.47 21.74 -29.85
C GLU A 6 -11.81 22.13 -28.51
N PHE A 7 -12.58 22.16 -27.42
CA PHE A 7 -12.04 22.29 -26.07
C PHE A 7 -12.62 21.21 -25.13
N GLU A 8 -12.80 19.99 -25.65
CA GLU A 8 -13.00 18.80 -24.83
C GLU A 8 -11.64 18.21 -24.41
N ASN A 9 -11.37 18.29 -23.10
CA ASN A 9 -10.55 17.38 -22.31
C ASN A 9 -9.17 16.99 -22.85
N ALA A 10 -8.18 17.86 -22.64
CA ALA A 10 -6.81 17.41 -22.43
C ALA A 10 -6.60 17.01 -20.96
N GLU A 11 -7.33 16.00 -20.47
CA GLU A 11 -6.84 15.24 -19.32
C GLU A 11 -5.58 14.53 -19.79
N THR A 12 -4.43 14.98 -19.29
CA THR A 12 -3.15 14.35 -19.59
C THR A 12 -3.26 12.89 -19.17
N GLU A 13 -3.31 11.97 -20.14
CA GLU A 13 -3.27 10.54 -19.91
C GLU A 13 -2.05 10.27 -19.03
N LEU A 14 -2.28 10.00 -17.74
CA LEU A 14 -1.22 9.59 -16.85
C LEU A 14 -0.77 8.20 -17.32
N ILE A 15 0.36 8.15 -18.03
CA ILE A 15 0.92 6.91 -18.53
C ILE A 15 1.50 6.15 -17.33
N PHE A 16 0.76 5.18 -16.81
CA PHE A 16 1.26 4.25 -15.79
C PHE A 16 1.90 3.04 -16.47
N THR A 17 3.21 2.91 -16.30
CA THR A 17 3.93 1.71 -16.73
C THR A 17 3.96 0.71 -15.59
N THR A 18 3.67 -0.55 -15.89
CA THR A 18 3.71 -1.66 -14.92
C THR A 18 4.19 -2.92 -15.63
N SER A 19 4.85 -3.83 -14.90
CA SER A 19 5.28 -5.12 -15.44
C SER A 19 4.10 -5.91 -16.01
N LYS A 20 4.35 -6.70 -17.06
CA LYS A 20 3.31 -7.36 -17.90
C LYS A 20 2.35 -8.29 -17.13
N ASP A 21 2.77 -8.83 -15.99
CA ASP A 21 2.02 -9.83 -15.22
C ASP A 21 1.42 -9.28 -13.92
N ILE A 22 1.09 -7.98 -13.90
CA ILE A 22 0.51 -7.33 -12.73
C ILE A 22 -0.98 -7.13 -12.96
N THR A 23 -1.78 -7.80 -12.14
CA THR A 23 -3.21 -7.59 -12.05
C THR A 23 -3.50 -6.25 -11.36
N ILE A 24 -4.46 -5.50 -11.90
CA ILE A 24 -4.94 -4.24 -11.32
C ILE A 24 -6.19 -4.53 -10.50
N TYR A 25 -6.21 -4.07 -9.25
CA TYR A 25 -7.32 -4.28 -8.33
C TYR A 25 -8.00 -2.95 -7.98
N GLU A 26 -9.23 -2.75 -8.42
CA GLU A 26 -9.98 -1.50 -8.18
C GLU A 26 -10.46 -1.32 -6.73
N ASN A 27 -10.55 -2.41 -5.95
CA ASN A 27 -10.96 -2.38 -4.55
C ASN A 27 -9.98 -3.14 -3.67
N PHE A 28 -9.82 -2.71 -2.41
CA PHE A 28 -8.97 -3.41 -1.43
C PHE A 28 -9.46 -4.82 -1.11
N GLN A 29 -10.77 -5.03 -1.14
CA GLN A 29 -11.41 -6.31 -0.84
C GLN A 29 -11.02 -7.39 -1.86
N ASP A 30 -10.74 -7.00 -3.10
CA ASP A 30 -10.38 -7.92 -4.19
C ASP A 30 -8.90 -8.33 -4.12
N MET A 31 -8.09 -7.68 -3.27
CA MET A 31 -6.66 -7.91 -3.12
C MET A 31 -6.31 -9.08 -2.18
N GLY A 32 -7.27 -9.90 -1.73
CA GLY A 32 -6.97 -11.07 -0.88
C GLY A 32 -6.29 -10.75 0.47
N LEU A 33 -6.48 -9.53 0.99
CA LEU A 33 -5.96 -9.10 2.28
C LEU A 33 -6.71 -9.77 3.44
N LYS A 34 -6.05 -9.92 4.59
CA LYS A 34 -6.73 -10.40 5.82
C LYS A 34 -7.78 -9.40 6.30
N MET A 35 -8.86 -9.90 6.90
CA MET A 35 -9.99 -9.07 7.33
C MET A 35 -9.58 -8.02 8.38
N GLU A 36 -8.63 -8.35 9.25
CA GLU A 36 -8.05 -7.44 10.24
C GLU A 36 -7.38 -6.25 9.56
N ILE A 37 -6.69 -6.48 8.45
CA ILE A 37 -5.97 -5.46 7.69
C ILE A 37 -6.96 -4.61 6.91
N LEU A 38 -7.96 -5.22 6.28
CA LEU A 38 -9.05 -4.48 5.62
C LEU A 38 -9.76 -3.54 6.60
N ARG A 39 -10.04 -4.00 7.84
CA ARG A 39 -10.58 -3.13 8.89
C ARG A 39 -9.66 -1.98 9.22
N GLY A 40 -8.34 -2.23 9.30
CA GLY A 40 -7.34 -1.18 9.51
C GLY A 40 -7.36 -0.14 8.40
N ILE A 41 -7.36 -0.58 7.14
CA ILE A 41 -7.43 0.27 5.94
C ILE A 41 -8.66 1.20 5.99
N PHE A 42 -9.86 0.65 6.18
CA PHE A 42 -11.08 1.47 6.23
C PHE A 42 -11.13 2.38 7.46
N SER A 43 -10.64 1.92 8.61
CA SER A 43 -10.59 2.73 9.84
C SER A 43 -9.58 3.87 9.76
N SER A 44 -8.55 3.74 8.90
CA SER A 44 -7.61 4.80 8.56
C SER A 44 -8.17 5.79 7.52
N GLY A 45 -9.40 5.58 7.03
CA GLY A 45 -10.06 6.47 6.07
C GLY A 45 -9.76 6.17 4.60
N PHE A 46 -9.13 5.03 4.27
CA PHE A 46 -8.94 4.62 2.89
C PHE A 46 -10.21 3.95 2.36
N GLU A 47 -10.89 4.58 1.39
CA GLU A 47 -12.09 4.02 0.77
C GLU A 47 -11.76 3.22 -0.50
N ARG A 48 -10.91 3.77 -1.36
CA ARG A 48 -10.47 3.15 -2.62
C ARG A 48 -8.95 3.20 -2.77
N PRO A 49 -8.34 2.17 -3.37
CA PRO A 49 -6.92 2.18 -3.64
C PRO A 49 -6.57 3.24 -4.68
N SER A 50 -5.49 3.98 -4.43
CA SER A 50 -4.90 4.86 -5.45
C SER A 50 -4.28 4.03 -6.58
N GLN A 51 -4.03 4.65 -7.73
CA GLN A 51 -3.50 3.93 -8.90
C GLN A 51 -2.23 3.11 -8.63
N ILE A 52 -1.34 3.60 -7.76
CA ILE A 52 -0.13 2.85 -7.37
C ILE A 52 -0.48 1.68 -6.45
N GLN A 53 -1.43 1.86 -5.53
CA GLN A 53 -1.89 0.82 -4.61
C GLN A 53 -2.58 -0.32 -5.35
N GLN A 54 -3.41 0.00 -6.35
CA GLN A 54 -4.11 -0.97 -7.22
C GLN A 54 -3.15 -1.98 -7.88
N ARG A 55 -1.91 -1.55 -8.15
CA ARG A 55 -0.89 -2.34 -8.88
C ARG A 55 0.15 -2.97 -7.96
N ALA A 56 0.51 -2.29 -6.87
CA ALA A 56 1.72 -2.63 -6.12
C ALA A 56 1.47 -3.41 -4.82
N ILE A 57 0.29 -3.31 -4.19
CA ILE A 57 0.05 -3.98 -2.89
C ILE A 57 0.24 -5.49 -3.00
N VAL A 58 -0.45 -6.12 -3.97
CA VAL A 58 -0.44 -7.57 -4.18
C VAL A 58 0.93 -8.14 -4.51
N PRO A 59 1.67 -7.64 -5.53
CA PRO A 59 3.00 -8.17 -5.81
C PRO A 59 3.98 -7.99 -4.64
N CYS A 60 3.89 -6.89 -3.89
CA CYS A 60 4.74 -6.65 -2.72
C CYS A 60 4.49 -7.65 -1.59
N TYR A 61 3.23 -7.92 -1.22
CA TYR A 61 2.98 -8.87 -0.14
C TYR A 61 3.16 -10.33 -0.59
N ASN A 62 3.06 -10.62 -1.89
CA ASN A 62 3.43 -11.93 -2.47
C ASN A 62 4.95 -12.18 -2.46
N GLY A 63 5.75 -11.19 -2.04
CA GLY A 63 7.19 -11.32 -1.88
C GLY A 63 8.00 -11.18 -3.15
N ARG A 64 7.44 -10.52 -4.17
CA ARG A 64 8.23 -10.08 -5.32
C ARG A 64 9.07 -8.86 -4.94
N ASP A 65 10.30 -8.80 -5.45
CA ASP A 65 11.09 -7.58 -5.41
C ASP A 65 10.46 -6.53 -6.32
N CYS A 66 10.11 -5.38 -5.74
CA CYS A 66 9.34 -4.34 -6.42
C CYS A 66 10.06 -3.00 -6.34
N VAL A 67 10.14 -2.30 -7.48
CA VAL A 67 10.51 -0.89 -7.53
C VAL A 67 9.25 -0.09 -7.81
N ILE A 68 8.91 0.83 -6.91
CA ILE A 68 7.68 1.62 -6.97
C ILE A 68 8.05 3.10 -7.08
N GLN A 69 7.66 3.72 -8.19
CA GLN A 69 7.84 5.15 -8.41
C GLN A 69 6.48 5.80 -8.65
N ALA A 70 6.20 6.88 -7.92
CA ALA A 70 5.01 7.70 -8.09
C ALA A 70 5.25 9.10 -7.52
N GLN A 71 4.41 10.07 -7.89
CA GLN A 71 4.45 11.42 -7.34
C GLN A 71 4.27 11.43 -5.81
N SER A 72 4.69 12.51 -5.14
CA SER A 72 4.37 12.69 -3.71
C SER A 72 2.86 12.69 -3.47
N GLY A 73 2.42 12.21 -2.31
CA GLY A 73 0.99 12.18 -1.95
C GLY A 73 0.15 11.07 -2.60
N THR A 74 0.73 10.21 -3.45
CA THR A 74 -0.04 9.15 -4.15
C THR A 74 -0.25 7.85 -3.37
N GLY A 75 0.11 7.82 -2.08
CA GLY A 75 -0.13 6.67 -1.21
C GLY A 75 0.95 5.58 -1.22
N LYS A 76 2.19 5.89 -1.64
CA LYS A 76 3.34 4.97 -1.58
C LYS A 76 3.58 4.41 -0.17
N THR A 77 3.50 5.26 0.86
CA THR A 77 3.69 4.84 2.25
C THR A 77 2.67 3.80 2.67
N ALA A 78 1.37 4.07 2.43
CA ALA A 78 0.33 3.09 2.69
C ALA A 78 0.51 1.80 1.87
N THR A 79 1.01 1.89 0.63
CA THR A 79 1.26 0.73 -0.24
C THR A 79 2.22 -0.27 0.42
N PHE A 80 3.43 0.17 0.80
CA PHE A 80 4.39 -0.74 1.42
C PHE A 80 3.97 -1.14 2.83
N SER A 81 3.29 -0.25 3.58
CA SER A 81 2.83 -0.56 4.94
C SER A 81 1.75 -1.65 4.94
N ILE A 82 0.77 -1.59 4.04
CA ILE A 82 -0.25 -2.64 3.89
C ILE A 82 0.43 -3.96 3.54
N ALA A 83 1.36 -3.94 2.58
CA ALA A 83 2.06 -5.15 2.16
C ALA A 83 2.93 -5.76 3.28
N ALA A 84 3.63 -4.91 4.04
CA ALA A 84 4.44 -5.34 5.18
C ALA A 84 3.57 -5.95 6.29
N VAL A 85 2.49 -5.26 6.70
CA VAL A 85 1.58 -5.75 7.73
C VAL A 85 0.94 -7.07 7.33
N GLN A 86 0.49 -7.22 6.08
CA GLN A 86 -0.05 -8.48 5.53
C GLN A 86 0.94 -9.63 5.70
N ARG A 87 2.19 -9.46 5.28
CA ARG A 87 3.21 -10.51 5.38
C ARG A 87 3.57 -10.82 6.83
N VAL A 88 3.82 -9.79 7.64
CA VAL A 88 4.21 -9.94 9.04
C VAL A 88 3.11 -10.63 9.84
N PHE A 89 1.85 -10.25 9.63
CA PHE A 89 0.71 -10.84 10.30
C PHE A 89 0.51 -12.31 9.90
N CYS A 90 0.52 -12.64 8.61
CA CYS A 90 0.40 -14.02 8.15
C CYS A 90 1.55 -14.90 8.70
N ALA A 91 2.80 -14.41 8.64
CA ALA A 91 3.95 -15.12 9.17
C ALA A 91 3.93 -15.28 10.71
N TYR A 92 3.23 -14.39 11.43
CA TYR A 92 2.99 -14.56 12.87
C TYR A 92 1.89 -15.58 13.15
N GLN A 93 0.81 -15.59 12.34
CA GLN A 93 -0.24 -16.61 12.45
C GLN A 93 0.29 -18.03 12.19
N GLU A 94 1.24 -18.18 11.25
CA GLU A 94 1.89 -19.46 10.97
C GLU A 94 2.88 -19.89 12.06
N ASN A 95 3.61 -18.93 12.63
CA ASN A 95 4.60 -19.19 13.67
C ASN A 95 4.60 -18.04 14.70
N PRO A 96 3.93 -18.19 15.86
CA PRO A 96 3.66 -17.10 16.81
C PRO A 96 4.86 -16.79 17.71
N VAL A 97 6.03 -16.59 17.10
CA VAL A 97 7.26 -16.15 17.78
C VAL A 97 7.43 -14.64 17.60
N HIS A 98 7.75 -13.93 18.68
CA HIS A 98 8.10 -12.51 18.63
C HIS A 98 9.54 -12.34 18.11
N LYS A 99 9.65 -11.94 16.85
CA LYS A 99 10.93 -11.63 16.18
C LYS A 99 10.71 -10.55 15.13
N CYS A 100 11.78 -9.82 14.80
CA CYS A 100 11.76 -8.88 13.68
C CYS A 100 11.48 -9.63 12.37
N ARG A 101 10.45 -9.21 11.63
CA ARG A 101 10.03 -9.81 10.35
C ARG A 101 10.07 -8.83 9.16
N ALA A 102 10.16 -7.53 9.42
CA ALA A 102 10.24 -6.49 8.41
C ALA A 102 11.06 -5.31 8.95
N ILE A 103 11.84 -4.68 8.08
CA ILE A 103 12.61 -3.47 8.38
C ILE A 103 12.20 -2.42 7.34
N VAL A 104 11.82 -1.24 7.82
CA VAL A 104 11.54 -0.07 6.98
C VAL A 104 12.65 0.94 7.21
N LEU A 105 13.42 1.24 6.17
CA LEU A 105 14.51 2.21 6.25
C LEU A 105 14.01 3.57 5.76
N SER A 106 14.24 4.61 6.55
CA SER A 106 13.87 5.98 6.20
C SER A 106 15.10 6.89 6.29
N PRO A 107 15.24 7.88 5.40
CA PRO A 107 16.41 8.76 5.39
C PRO A 107 16.40 9.79 6.53
N THR A 108 15.24 10.06 7.14
CA THR A 108 15.11 10.98 8.28
C THR A 108 14.17 10.41 9.34
N ARG A 109 14.30 10.92 10.58
CA ARG A 109 13.49 10.51 11.73
C ARG A 109 12.02 10.87 11.58
N GLU A 110 11.73 11.99 10.94
CA GLU A 110 10.37 12.48 10.69
C GLU A 110 9.66 11.54 9.72
N LEU A 111 10.33 11.10 8.65
CA LEU A 111 9.77 10.15 7.69
C LEU A 111 9.61 8.74 8.29
N ALA A 112 10.55 8.33 9.14
CA ALA A 112 10.41 7.09 9.93
C ALA A 112 9.16 7.15 10.81
N THR A 113 8.96 8.28 11.51
CA THR A 113 7.79 8.50 12.38
C THR A 113 6.48 8.50 11.59
N GLN A 114 6.45 9.15 10.42
CA GLN A 114 5.27 9.13 9.53
C GLN A 114 4.93 7.70 9.08
N SER A 115 5.94 6.94 8.65
CA SER A 115 5.75 5.55 8.22
C SER A 115 5.28 4.66 9.38
N TYR A 116 5.87 4.84 10.56
CA TYR A 116 5.48 4.17 11.80
C TYR A 116 4.00 4.41 12.15
N ASN A 117 3.53 5.66 12.10
CA ASN A 117 2.13 5.96 12.42
C ASN A 117 1.17 5.24 11.48
N VAL A 118 1.47 5.22 10.17
CA VAL A 118 0.67 4.48 9.18
C VAL A 118 0.67 2.98 9.49
N LEU A 119 1.83 2.41 9.84
CA LEU A 119 1.95 0.99 10.21
C LEU A 119 1.12 0.65 11.46
N VAL A 120 1.15 1.50 12.48
CA VAL A 120 0.35 1.35 13.70
C VAL A 120 -1.13 1.39 13.36
N ASP A 121 -1.56 2.40 12.58
CA ASP A 121 -2.98 2.56 12.23
C ASP A 121 -3.53 1.36 11.46
N LEU A 122 -2.80 0.89 10.46
CA LEU A 122 -3.19 -0.27 9.65
C LEU A 122 -3.18 -1.58 10.44
N SER A 123 -2.30 -1.70 11.45
CA SER A 123 -2.16 -2.91 12.27
C SER A 123 -3.01 -2.91 13.54
N LYS A 124 -3.83 -1.87 13.81
CA LYS A 124 -4.69 -1.77 15.01
C LYS A 124 -5.52 -3.01 15.33
N HIS A 125 -5.96 -3.74 14.30
CA HIS A 125 -6.77 -4.95 14.45
C HIS A 125 -5.99 -6.25 14.30
N CYS A 126 -4.71 -6.16 13.96
CA CYS A 126 -3.79 -7.28 13.94
C CYS A 126 -3.17 -7.35 15.35
N GLN A 127 -3.32 -8.46 16.08
CA GLN A 127 -2.75 -8.62 17.44
C GLN A 127 -1.21 -8.75 17.43
N VAL A 128 -0.52 -7.91 16.65
CA VAL A 128 0.93 -7.92 16.46
C VAL A 128 1.52 -6.90 17.42
N HIS A 129 2.03 -7.38 18.56
CA HIS A 129 2.68 -6.52 19.53
C HIS A 129 4.05 -6.03 19.01
N GLN A 130 4.18 -4.69 18.99
CA GLN A 130 5.39 -3.90 18.75
C GLN A 130 6.04 -4.02 17.36
N LEU A 131 5.80 -2.99 16.54
CA LEU A 131 6.56 -2.68 15.34
C LEU A 131 7.67 -1.69 15.74
N THR A 132 8.82 -2.18 16.19
CA THR A 132 9.95 -1.30 16.57
C THR A 132 10.60 -0.74 15.31
N HIS A 133 10.61 0.59 15.15
CA HIS A 133 11.28 1.29 14.04
C HIS A 133 12.70 1.67 14.46
N PHE A 134 13.67 1.52 13.56
CA PHE A 134 15.01 2.12 13.66
C PHE A 134 15.16 3.24 12.64
#